data_AF-A0A9P6C0H2-F1
#
_entry.id   AF-A0A9P6C0H2-F1
#
_cell.length_a   1.000
_cell.length_b   1.000
_cell.length_c   1.000
_cell.angle_alpha   90.00
_cell.angle_beta   90.00
_cell.angle_gamma   90.00
#
_symmetry.space_group_name_H-M   'P 1'
#
loop_
_entity.id
_entity.type
_entity.pdbx_description
1 polymer ?
#
loop_
_entity_poly.entity_id
_entity_poly.type
_entity_poly.pdbx_seq_one_letter_code
_entity_poly.pdbx_strand_id
1 'polypeptide(L)'
;PTSNWHAVRPWLPPLTLSVREVTSVSVTFLLSATISQPSDLDIDVDLENEFEGDDQTQPQQSIISEALAKGLSVKVNGSPWQRVFIRIDDSADEAVIIIYRLMPGRQYDIDLGIVHSRHLRRQVATEAFRAIMILTADPTDADSESSSPSSPTVPAITPVTTNSITASAPVPSQNATDATANPPAPPPFTIEDRLAQLNHTLSLLSTERETLQSQIKSVRREGQKADAALKSEIEALKRASEKHSAAEGRAKQKILALQEAVKRAQAGARTTEEQLAEIESRLPALVKEREEKEAECVRVKKEAERVRKERECVNEKDKKRLERLRSELSVLSHKLEKLNGKREKTEGTILLDLEEQLKQTRTELESVEKEEEELAIEELASVSGIGIGGQEYSLQGFSRRRANTGGASSNPGPIGRPQRA
;
A
#
# COMPACT_ATOMS: atom_id res chain seq x y z
N PRO A 1 51.44 -8.20 0.08
CA PRO A 1 50.35 -7.26 -0.27
C PRO A 1 49.21 -8.01 -0.99
N THR A 2 48.25 -8.55 -0.22
CA THR A 2 47.08 -9.27 -0.74
C THR A 2 45.92 -8.28 -0.89
N SER A 3 45.56 -7.98 -2.13
CA SER A 3 44.38 -7.18 -2.47
C SER A 3 43.12 -7.99 -2.15
N ASN A 4 42.47 -7.67 -1.02
CA ASN A 4 41.15 -8.17 -0.68
C ASN A 4 40.10 -7.29 -1.38
N TRP A 5 39.43 -7.85 -2.38
CA TRP A 5 38.24 -7.25 -2.97
C TRP A 5 37.09 -7.39 -1.98
N HIS A 6 36.52 -6.27 -1.52
CA HIS A 6 35.25 -6.27 -0.82
C HIS A 6 34.16 -5.95 -1.83
N ALA A 7 33.38 -6.96 -2.20
CA ALA A 7 32.15 -6.76 -2.96
C ALA A 7 31.21 -5.91 -2.11
N VAL A 8 31.15 -4.61 -2.40
CA VAL A 8 30.12 -3.71 -1.88
C VAL A 8 28.80 -4.21 -2.46
N ARG A 9 28.04 -4.98 -1.67
CA ARG A 9 26.71 -5.41 -2.10
C ARG A 9 25.86 -4.19 -2.42
N PRO A 10 25.14 -4.16 -3.55
CA PRO A 10 24.41 -2.98 -3.99
C PRO A 10 23.09 -2.89 -3.20
N TRP A 11 22.85 -1.72 -2.59
CA TRP A 11 21.52 -1.16 -2.32
C TRP A 11 20.48 -2.08 -1.66
N LEU A 12 20.52 -2.21 -0.33
CA LEU A 12 19.30 -2.54 0.41
C LEU A 12 18.28 -1.40 0.19
N PRO A 13 17.04 -1.69 -0.24
CA PRO A 13 16.05 -0.66 -0.48
C PRO A 13 15.77 0.12 0.81
N PRO A 14 15.53 1.44 0.71
CA PRO A 14 15.30 2.26 1.88
C PRO A 14 14.03 1.77 2.60
N LEU A 15 14.21 1.37 3.87
CA LEU A 15 13.09 1.06 4.76
C LEU A 15 12.53 2.38 5.30
N THR A 16 11.22 2.52 5.22
CA THR A 16 10.49 3.68 5.74
C THR A 16 9.66 3.24 6.93
N LEU A 17 9.64 4.08 7.97
CA LEU A 17 8.90 3.81 9.19
C LEU A 17 7.92 4.95 9.44
N SER A 18 6.63 4.60 9.43
CA SER A 18 5.54 5.51 9.74
C SER A 18 4.87 5.13 11.06
N VAL A 19 4.31 6.12 11.74
CA VAL A 19 3.53 5.90 12.96
C VAL A 19 2.08 5.73 12.52
N ARG A 20 1.49 4.57 12.81
CA ARG A 20 0.10 4.27 12.45
C ARG A 20 -0.87 4.68 13.55
N GLU A 21 -0.50 4.42 14.80
CA GLU A 21 -1.37 4.68 15.95
C GLU A 21 -0.53 4.96 17.20
N VAL A 22 -0.97 5.92 18.01
CA VAL A 22 -0.42 6.21 19.33
C VAL A 22 -1.56 6.13 20.33
N THR A 23 -1.45 5.21 21.28
CA THR A 23 -2.41 5.08 22.38
C THR A 23 -1.77 5.53 23.68
N SER A 24 -2.57 5.52 24.76
CA SER A 24 -2.10 5.84 26.10
C SER A 24 -1.06 4.84 26.64
N VAL A 25 -1.02 3.61 26.11
CA VAL A 25 -0.16 2.52 26.60
C VAL A 25 0.63 1.78 25.52
N SER A 26 0.47 2.15 24.25
CA SER A 26 1.18 1.53 23.14
C SER A 26 1.42 2.50 21.98
N VAL A 27 2.38 2.16 21.14
CA VAL A 27 2.62 2.83 19.84
C VAL A 27 2.76 1.76 18.78
N THR A 28 2.06 1.97 17.67
CA THR A 28 2.08 1.08 16.50
C THR A 28 2.81 1.77 15.36
N PHE A 29 3.85 1.12 14.87
CA PHE A 29 4.61 1.53 13.69
C PHE A 29 4.30 0.61 12.52
N LEU A 30 4.33 1.18 11.31
CA LEU A 30 4.33 0.45 10.06
C LEU A 30 5.70 0.63 9.41
N LEU A 31 6.36 -0.50 9.15
CA LEU A 31 7.61 -0.59 8.43
C LEU A 31 7.31 -1.07 7.01
N SER A 32 7.64 -0.26 6.01
CA SER A 32 7.42 -0.59 4.59
C SER A 32 8.73 -0.42 3.82
N ALA A 33 9.02 -1.35 2.90
CA ALA A 33 10.16 -1.25 2.00
C ALA A 33 9.73 -0.52 0.72
N THR A 34 10.26 0.68 0.46
CA THR A 34 10.00 1.33 -0.82
C THR A 34 10.92 0.72 -1.86
N ILE A 35 10.41 -0.25 -2.63
CA ILE A 35 10.96 -0.54 -3.96
C ILE A 35 10.62 0.69 -4.82
N SER A 36 11.57 1.62 -4.92
CA SER A 36 11.60 2.48 -6.10
C SER A 36 11.96 1.55 -7.24
N GLN A 37 10.96 1.07 -7.97
CA GLN A 37 11.18 0.79 -9.39
C GLN A 37 11.62 2.13 -10.00
N PRO A 38 12.83 2.24 -10.56
CA PRO A 38 13.12 3.38 -11.42
C PRO A 38 12.19 3.27 -12.63
N SER A 39 11.14 4.08 -12.67
CA SER A 39 10.22 4.19 -13.81
C SER A 39 10.86 4.85 -15.04
N ASP A 40 12.17 4.71 -15.24
CA ASP A 40 12.92 5.31 -16.35
C ASP A 40 13.86 4.26 -16.95
N LEU A 41 13.30 3.21 -17.56
CA LEU A 41 13.89 2.53 -18.71
C LEU A 41 12.75 1.99 -19.57
N ASP A 42 12.26 2.84 -20.48
CA ASP A 42 11.68 2.40 -21.74
C ASP A 42 12.71 1.52 -22.46
N ILE A 43 12.59 0.21 -22.29
CA ILE A 43 13.27 -0.78 -23.12
C ILE A 43 12.18 -1.68 -23.68
N ASP A 44 11.68 -1.22 -24.81
CA ASP A 44 10.97 -1.99 -25.82
C ASP A 44 11.86 -3.17 -26.24
N VAL A 45 11.64 -4.34 -25.63
CA VAL A 45 12.18 -5.62 -26.12
C VAL A 45 11.05 -6.62 -26.16
N ASP A 46 10.41 -6.60 -27.32
CA ASP A 46 9.81 -7.73 -28.00
C ASP A 46 10.67 -9.00 -27.83
N LEU A 47 10.18 -9.98 -27.07
CA LEU A 47 10.63 -11.37 -27.12
C LEU A 47 9.47 -12.29 -26.76
N GLU A 48 8.83 -12.79 -27.81
CA GLU A 48 8.17 -14.09 -27.84
C GLU A 48 9.06 -15.12 -27.11
N ASN A 49 8.56 -15.71 -26.03
CA ASN A 49 9.13 -16.94 -25.50
C ASN A 49 8.00 -17.85 -25.03
N GLU A 50 7.54 -18.69 -25.96
CA GLU A 50 6.94 -19.99 -25.65
C GLU A 50 7.91 -20.76 -24.74
N PHE A 51 7.53 -20.98 -23.48
CA PHE A 51 8.09 -22.06 -22.69
C PHE A 51 7.00 -22.61 -21.75
N GLU A 52 6.38 -23.70 -22.18
CA GLU A 52 5.87 -24.72 -21.27
C GLU A 52 7.06 -25.25 -20.46
N GLY A 53 6.93 -25.33 -19.13
CA GLY A 53 7.87 -26.11 -18.33
C GLY A 53 8.13 -25.60 -16.92
N ASP A 54 7.50 -26.29 -15.97
CA ASP A 54 7.92 -26.50 -14.59
C ASP A 54 7.63 -25.41 -13.54
N ASP A 55 6.59 -25.70 -12.74
CA ASP A 55 6.25 -25.12 -11.45
C ASP A 55 7.41 -25.28 -10.45
N GLN A 56 8.35 -24.34 -10.46
CA GLN A 56 9.15 -24.01 -9.28
C GLN A 56 8.99 -22.52 -8.98
N THR A 57 7.86 -22.20 -8.35
CA THR A 57 7.67 -20.96 -7.62
C THR A 57 8.64 -20.95 -6.44
N GLN A 58 9.88 -20.47 -6.65
CA GLN A 58 10.69 -20.04 -5.53
C GLN A 58 9.96 -18.89 -4.84
N PRO A 59 9.61 -19.01 -3.54
CA PRO A 59 8.98 -17.91 -2.83
C PRO A 59 9.99 -16.76 -2.81
N GLN A 60 9.65 -15.65 -3.46
CA GLN A 60 10.42 -14.41 -3.29
C GLN A 60 10.41 -14.10 -1.79
N GLN A 61 11.57 -14.20 -1.15
CA GLN A 61 11.69 -13.92 0.27
C GLN A 61 11.47 -12.42 0.46
N SER A 62 10.43 -12.05 1.20
CA SER A 62 10.13 -10.66 1.54
C SER A 62 11.38 -9.98 2.10
N ILE A 63 11.68 -8.78 1.59
CA ILE A 63 12.87 -8.01 1.99
C ILE A 63 12.78 -7.65 3.49
N ILE A 64 11.55 -7.41 3.96
CA ILE A 64 11.29 -7.13 5.37
C ILE A 64 11.43 -8.39 6.23
N SER A 65 10.95 -9.54 5.76
CA SER A 65 11.11 -10.80 6.50
C SER A 65 12.60 -11.17 6.66
N GLU A 66 13.40 -10.97 5.62
CA GLU A 66 14.86 -11.17 5.68
C GLU A 66 15.55 -10.15 6.62
N ALA A 67 15.12 -8.89 6.58
CA ALA A 67 15.68 -7.84 7.44
C ALA A 67 15.36 -8.07 8.91
N LEU A 68 14.13 -8.49 9.23
CA LEU A 68 13.68 -8.74 10.61
C LEU A 68 14.20 -10.08 11.16
N ALA A 69 14.39 -11.10 10.31
CA ALA A 69 14.99 -12.37 10.72
C ALA A 69 16.42 -12.20 11.28
N LYS A 70 17.14 -11.17 10.83
CA LYS A 70 18.47 -10.80 11.34
C LYS A 70 18.44 -10.14 12.73
N GLY A 71 17.25 -9.81 13.24
CA GLY A 71 17.01 -9.27 14.57
C GLY A 71 16.57 -7.81 14.58
N LEU A 72 15.53 -7.53 15.38
CA LEU A 72 15.04 -6.18 15.70
C LEU A 72 15.43 -5.82 17.14
N SER A 73 16.12 -4.71 17.31
CA SER A 73 16.42 -4.09 18.60
C SER A 73 15.55 -2.84 18.77
N VAL A 74 14.73 -2.83 19.81
CA VAL A 74 13.92 -1.66 20.18
C VAL A 74 14.50 -1.05 21.44
N LYS A 75 14.78 0.25 21.42
CA LYS A 75 15.14 1.03 22.61
C LYS A 75 14.11 2.12 22.85
N VAL A 76 13.75 2.30 24.11
CA VAL A 76 12.85 3.35 24.58
C VAL A 76 13.62 4.17 25.60
N ASN A 77 13.79 5.47 25.34
CA ASN A 77 14.62 6.38 26.11
C ASN A 77 16.06 5.85 26.31
N GLY A 78 16.64 5.30 25.25
CA GLY A 78 17.99 4.72 25.26
C GLY A 78 18.12 3.34 25.94
N SER A 79 17.07 2.83 26.59
CA SER A 79 17.08 1.52 27.26
C SER A 79 16.42 0.44 26.38
N PRO A 80 16.96 -0.78 26.30
CA PRO A 80 16.35 -1.84 25.49
C PRO A 80 14.96 -2.20 26.01
N TRP A 81 14.01 -2.36 25.10
CA TRP A 81 12.60 -2.62 25.42
C TRP A 81 12.17 -3.98 24.88
N GLN A 82 11.72 -4.86 25.77
CA GLN A 82 11.37 -6.26 25.42
C GLN A 82 9.90 -6.43 25.04
N ARG A 83 9.04 -5.46 25.39
CA ARG A 83 7.58 -5.57 25.23
C ARG A 83 7.15 -5.06 23.86
N VAL A 84 7.49 -5.86 22.85
CA VAL A 84 7.27 -5.55 21.43
C VAL A 84 6.57 -6.73 20.77
N PHE A 85 5.57 -6.44 19.93
CA PHE A 85 4.90 -7.41 19.07
C PHE A 85 5.20 -7.06 17.62
N ILE A 86 5.48 -8.06 16.78
CA ILE A 86 5.84 -7.87 15.38
C ILE A 86 4.96 -8.80 14.55
N ARG A 87 4.26 -8.26 13.57
CA ARG A 87 3.54 -9.02 12.56
C ARG A 87 4.09 -8.65 11.19
N ILE A 88 4.54 -9.65 10.45
CA ILE A 88 5.08 -9.49 9.11
C ILE A 88 3.99 -9.91 8.13
N ASP A 89 3.79 -9.11 7.09
CA ASP A 89 2.96 -9.43 5.94
C ASP A 89 3.87 -9.62 4.73
N ASP A 90 4.17 -10.89 4.43
CA ASP A 90 5.05 -11.25 3.31
C ASP A 90 4.43 -10.90 1.96
N SER A 91 3.09 -10.74 1.87
CA SER A 91 2.39 -10.44 0.62
C SER A 91 2.48 -8.97 0.22
N ALA A 92 2.59 -8.08 1.21
CA ALA A 92 2.64 -6.63 1.03
C ALA A 92 4.06 -6.04 1.21
N ASP A 93 5.05 -6.85 1.60
CA ASP A 93 6.36 -6.36 2.07
C ASP A 93 6.20 -5.27 3.15
N GLU A 94 5.34 -5.54 4.14
CA GLU A 94 5.06 -4.65 5.27
C GLU A 94 5.19 -5.37 6.61
N ALA A 95 5.61 -4.65 7.64
CA ALA A 95 5.57 -5.16 9.01
C ALA A 95 4.95 -4.16 9.99
N VAL A 96 4.06 -4.66 10.84
CA VAL A 96 3.44 -3.92 11.93
C VAL A 96 4.19 -4.21 13.22
N ILE A 97 4.74 -3.17 13.84
CA ILE A 97 5.51 -3.24 15.09
C ILE A 97 4.74 -2.50 16.18
N ILE A 98 4.32 -3.21 17.22
CA ILE A 98 3.57 -2.65 18.35
C ILE A 98 4.46 -2.68 19.59
N ILE A 99 4.77 -1.50 20.12
CA ILE A 99 5.44 -1.35 21.41
C ILE A 99 4.37 -1.13 22.47
N TYR A 100 4.29 -1.98 23.49
CA TYR A 100 3.21 -1.93 24.47
C TYR A 100 3.71 -1.82 25.92
N ARG A 101 2.79 -1.50 26.84
CA ARG A 101 3.03 -1.16 28.26
C ARG A 101 3.89 0.10 28.46
N LEU A 102 3.66 1.11 27.62
CA LEU A 102 4.12 2.47 27.89
C LEU A 102 3.25 3.10 29.00
N MET A 103 3.82 3.96 29.81
CA MET A 103 3.06 4.75 30.79
C MET A 103 2.37 5.92 30.10
N PRO A 104 1.06 6.15 30.38
CA PRO A 104 0.32 7.26 29.82
C PRO A 104 0.85 8.62 30.30
N GLY A 105 0.68 9.65 29.49
CA GLY A 105 1.09 11.02 29.82
C GLY A 105 2.59 11.26 29.79
N ARG A 106 3.40 10.34 29.24
CA ARG A 106 4.84 10.50 29.09
C ARG A 106 5.28 10.64 27.63
N GLN A 107 6.37 11.36 27.43
CA GLN A 107 7.08 11.41 26.16
C GLN A 107 8.16 10.33 26.14
N TYR A 108 8.18 9.55 25.07
CA TYR A 108 9.15 8.50 24.81
C TYR A 108 9.94 8.84 23.55
N ASP A 109 11.23 8.55 23.60
CA ASP A 109 12.12 8.56 22.45
C ASP A 109 12.39 7.10 22.06
N ILE A 110 11.88 6.69 20.91
CA ILE A 110 11.85 5.30 20.47
C ILE A 110 12.86 5.14 19.33
N ASP A 111 13.86 4.30 19.55
CA ASP A 111 14.86 3.91 18.56
C ASP A 111 14.61 2.46 18.12
N LEU A 112 14.35 2.28 16.83
CA LEU A 112 14.25 0.97 16.18
C LEU A 112 15.54 0.72 15.39
N GLY A 113 16.34 -0.24 15.84
CA GLY A 113 17.53 -0.71 15.16
C GLY A 113 17.32 -2.09 14.57
N ILE A 114 17.58 -2.26 13.28
CA ILE A 114 17.66 -3.59 12.66
C ILE A 114 19.14 -3.94 12.60
N VAL A 115 19.54 -5.12 13.06
CA VAL A 115 20.95 -5.47 13.40
C VAL A 115 21.95 -5.32 12.23
N HIS A 116 21.48 -5.21 10.99
CA HIS A 116 22.31 -4.96 9.80
C HIS A 116 21.83 -3.76 8.95
N SER A 117 20.95 -2.92 9.48
CA SER A 117 20.41 -1.74 8.80
C SER A 117 20.41 -0.51 9.72
N ARG A 118 20.09 0.65 9.12
CA ARG A 118 20.15 1.97 9.77
C ARG A 118 19.22 2.02 11.01
N HIS A 119 19.60 2.81 12.01
CA HIS A 119 18.74 3.09 13.17
C HIS A 119 17.66 4.12 12.79
N LEU A 120 16.41 3.82 13.09
CA LEU A 120 15.24 4.69 12.87
C LEU A 120 14.81 5.24 14.24
N ARG A 121 14.90 6.56 14.43
CA ARG A 121 14.56 7.24 15.70
C ARG A 121 13.28 8.05 15.54
N ARG A 122 12.38 7.97 16.52
CA ARG A 122 11.12 8.72 16.55
C ARG A 122 10.77 9.13 17.99
N GLN A 123 10.44 10.40 18.18
CA GLN A 123 9.86 10.90 19.42
C GLN A 123 8.34 10.76 19.38
N VAL A 124 7.75 10.17 20.42
CA VAL A 124 6.30 9.94 20.54
C VAL A 124 5.83 10.33 21.94
N ALA A 125 4.74 11.09 22.03
CA ALA A 125 4.10 11.42 23.30
C ALA A 125 2.81 10.59 23.43
N THR A 126 2.72 9.75 24.46
CA THR A 126 1.47 9.05 24.80
C THR A 126 0.59 10.02 25.58
N GLU A 127 -0.38 10.66 24.93
CA GLU A 127 -1.29 11.56 25.63
C GLU A 127 -2.37 10.79 26.41
N ALA A 128 -2.85 11.40 27.50
CA ALA A 128 -3.92 10.81 28.31
C ALA A 128 -5.22 10.86 27.51
N PHE A 129 -5.86 9.70 27.36
CA PHE A 129 -7.11 9.46 26.62
C PHE A 129 -8.31 10.19 27.25
N ARG A 130 -8.33 11.52 27.16
CA ARG A 130 -9.49 12.38 27.45
C ARG A 130 -9.93 13.22 26.25
N ALA A 131 -9.15 13.27 25.17
CA ALA A 131 -9.42 14.14 24.03
C ALA A 131 -10.12 13.46 22.83
N ILE A 132 -10.10 12.12 22.73
CA ILE A 132 -10.52 11.42 21.50
C ILE A 132 -12.00 11.00 21.51
N MET A 133 -12.67 11.00 22.66
CA MET A 133 -14.10 10.62 22.78
C MET A 133 -15.08 11.79 22.57
N ILE A 134 -14.68 12.85 21.86
CA ILE A 134 -15.57 13.98 21.48
C ILE A 134 -15.76 14.09 19.95
N LEU A 135 -14.99 13.35 19.13
CA LEU A 135 -15.03 13.51 17.66
C LEU A 135 -15.85 12.46 16.89
N THR A 136 -16.58 11.56 17.57
CA THR A 136 -17.44 10.56 16.90
C THR A 136 -18.90 10.56 17.37
N ALA A 137 -19.38 11.68 17.94
CA ALA A 137 -20.81 11.90 18.15
C ALA A 137 -21.36 12.83 17.06
N ASP A 138 -22.14 12.20 16.19
CA ASP A 138 -23.17 12.74 15.30
C ASP A 138 -23.78 14.08 15.76
N PRO A 139 -23.77 15.17 14.94
CA PRO A 139 -24.39 16.43 15.30
C PRO A 139 -25.83 16.49 14.76
N THR A 140 -26.76 15.89 15.48
CA THR A 140 -28.18 16.26 15.38
C THR A 140 -28.69 16.70 16.75
N ASP A 141 -29.11 17.96 16.80
CA ASP A 141 -29.96 18.61 17.80
C ASP A 141 -29.52 18.60 19.29
N ALA A 142 -28.99 19.74 19.74
CA ALA A 142 -29.39 20.35 21.02
C ALA A 142 -28.78 21.75 21.20
N ASP A 143 -29.64 22.77 21.21
CA ASP A 143 -29.41 24.03 21.88
C ASP A 143 -29.02 23.79 23.35
N SER A 144 -27.84 24.23 23.79
CA SER A 144 -27.52 24.44 25.21
C SER A 144 -26.26 25.30 25.39
N GLU A 145 -26.50 26.56 25.75
CA GLU A 145 -25.87 27.28 26.86
C GLU A 145 -24.33 27.19 26.98
N SER A 146 -23.67 28.28 26.56
CA SER A 146 -22.25 28.52 26.77
C SER A 146 -21.90 28.62 28.26
N SER A 147 -21.34 27.55 28.83
CA SER A 147 -20.63 27.62 30.11
C SER A 147 -19.14 27.82 29.85
N SER A 148 -18.69 29.07 29.97
CA SER A 148 -17.26 29.43 29.92
C SER A 148 -16.55 28.98 31.22
N PRO A 149 -15.37 28.32 31.15
CA PRO A 149 -14.58 28.02 32.33
C PRO A 149 -13.86 29.28 32.83
N SER A 150 -14.06 29.55 34.11
CA SER A 150 -13.44 30.60 34.92
C SER A 150 -11.92 30.51 34.91
N SER A 151 -11.28 31.60 34.49
CA SER A 151 -9.85 31.85 34.70
C SER A 151 -9.59 32.44 36.10
N PRO A 152 -8.38 32.24 36.66
CA PRO A 152 -8.10 32.40 38.08
C PRO A 152 -8.00 33.87 38.51
N THR A 153 -8.64 34.17 39.64
CA THR A 153 -8.60 35.45 40.36
C THR A 153 -7.18 35.75 40.86
N VAL A 154 -6.61 36.85 40.36
CA VAL A 154 -5.42 37.50 40.93
C VAL A 154 -5.86 38.27 42.18
N PRO A 155 -5.19 38.14 43.34
CA PRO A 155 -5.52 38.93 44.52
C PRO A 155 -5.00 40.35 44.33
N ALA A 156 -5.91 41.30 44.09
CA ALA A 156 -5.63 42.72 44.17
C ALA A 156 -5.44 43.12 45.64
N ILE A 157 -4.21 43.43 46.02
CA ILE A 157 -3.87 44.06 47.30
C ILE A 157 -4.17 45.55 47.16
N THR A 158 -5.28 46.01 47.74
CA THR A 158 -5.57 47.43 47.95
C THR A 158 -5.04 47.85 49.32
N PRO A 159 -4.16 48.86 49.43
CA PRO A 159 -3.91 49.52 50.70
C PRO A 159 -5.00 50.57 50.91
N VAL A 160 -5.97 50.27 51.77
CA VAL A 160 -6.93 51.24 52.29
C VAL A 160 -6.25 52.00 53.42
N THR A 161 -5.74 53.19 53.14
CA THR A 161 -5.26 54.13 54.16
C THR A 161 -6.45 54.95 54.66
N THR A 162 -7.16 54.46 55.67
CA THR A 162 -8.15 55.26 56.42
C THR A 162 -7.45 56.03 57.53
N ASN A 163 -7.19 57.32 57.31
CA ASN A 163 -6.78 58.26 58.36
C ASN A 163 -8.03 58.96 58.96
N SER A 164 -8.37 58.50 60.15
CA SER A 164 -8.92 59.16 61.34
C SER A 164 -9.46 60.61 61.26
N ILE A 165 -10.69 60.80 61.73
CA ILE A 165 -11.08 61.95 62.58
C ILE A 165 -12.01 61.45 63.70
N THR A 166 -11.44 60.91 64.78
CA THR A 166 -12.13 60.70 66.05
C THR A 166 -11.87 61.91 66.94
N ALA A 167 -12.84 62.83 67.01
CA ALA A 167 -12.90 63.88 68.01
C ALA A 167 -13.48 63.28 69.31
N SER A 168 -12.61 62.76 70.17
CA SER A 168 -12.97 62.38 71.54
C SER A 168 -12.76 63.57 72.46
N ALA A 169 -13.86 64.15 72.92
CA ALA A 169 -13.88 65.11 74.01
C ALA A 169 -13.43 64.45 75.32
N PRO A 170 -12.54 65.07 76.13
CA PRO A 170 -12.33 64.65 77.50
C PRO A 170 -13.31 65.38 78.43
N VAL A 171 -14.14 64.59 79.10
CA VAL A 171 -14.89 64.99 80.29
C VAL A 171 -13.94 64.90 81.50
N PRO A 172 -14.00 65.85 82.45
CA PRO A 172 -13.77 65.50 83.84
C PRO A 172 -14.99 65.88 84.68
N SER A 173 -15.67 64.85 85.19
CA SER A 173 -16.65 64.97 86.26
C SER A 173 -15.93 64.70 87.58
N GLN A 174 -15.73 65.69 88.45
CA GLN A 174 -15.79 65.57 89.92
C GLN A 174 -16.02 66.96 90.54
N ASN A 175 -17.16 67.16 91.20
CA ASN A 175 -17.17 67.43 92.64
C ASN A 175 -18.61 67.58 93.18
N ALA A 176 -18.91 66.74 94.16
CA ALA A 176 -20.05 66.87 95.05
C ALA A 176 -19.76 67.90 96.14
N THR A 177 -20.79 68.66 96.48
CA THR A 177 -21.00 69.42 97.71
C THR A 177 -20.97 68.51 98.93
N ASP A 178 -20.22 68.81 99.99
CA ASP A 178 -20.77 69.47 101.18
C ASP A 178 -19.73 69.76 102.29
N ALA A 179 -19.85 70.96 102.83
CA ALA A 179 -19.65 71.43 104.21
C ALA A 179 -18.38 71.11 105.05
N THR A 180 -17.77 72.23 105.48
CA THR A 180 -17.20 72.50 106.83
C THR A 180 -15.73 72.16 107.10
N ALA A 181 -14.84 73.09 106.76
CA ALA A 181 -13.74 73.56 107.63
C ALA A 181 -12.98 74.70 106.94
N ASN A 182 -12.96 75.90 107.54
CA ASN A 182 -11.96 76.94 107.25
C ASN A 182 -10.55 76.33 107.40
N PRO A 183 -9.61 76.57 106.46
CA PRO A 183 -8.81 77.81 106.48
C PRO A 183 -8.31 78.25 105.06
N PRO A 184 -7.26 79.08 104.99
CA PRO A 184 -7.28 80.53 104.81
C PRO A 184 -7.45 80.97 103.34
N ALA A 185 -7.79 82.25 103.14
CA ALA A 185 -7.95 82.89 101.84
C ALA A 185 -6.84 82.54 100.82
N PRO A 186 -7.17 82.25 99.55
CA PRO A 186 -6.15 82.04 98.52
C PRO A 186 -5.29 83.31 98.40
N PRO A 187 -3.96 83.19 98.27
CA PRO A 187 -3.11 84.34 98.05
C PRO A 187 -3.57 85.07 96.77
N PRO A 188 -3.61 86.42 96.76
CA PRO A 188 -3.99 87.15 95.57
C PRO A 188 -3.02 86.77 94.45
N PHE A 189 -3.55 86.28 93.32
CA PHE A 189 -2.79 86.00 92.11
C PHE A 189 -1.81 87.15 91.88
N THR A 190 -0.53 86.88 92.06
CA THR A 190 0.48 87.92 91.90
C THR A 190 0.56 88.25 90.41
N ILE A 191 0.92 89.50 90.10
CA ILE A 191 1.02 89.96 88.70
C ILE A 191 1.99 89.06 87.91
N GLU A 192 2.99 88.51 88.60
CA GLU A 192 3.99 87.58 88.07
C GLU A 192 3.38 86.24 87.59
N ASP A 193 2.47 85.62 88.35
CA ASP A 193 1.83 84.36 87.96
C ASP A 193 0.95 84.53 86.71
N ARG A 194 0.27 85.68 86.62
CA ARG A 194 -0.53 86.02 85.43
C ARG A 194 0.36 86.25 84.21
N LEU A 195 1.53 86.88 84.37
CA LEU A 195 2.52 87.03 83.30
C LEU A 195 3.09 85.68 82.87
N ALA A 196 3.42 84.78 83.81
CA ALA A 196 3.88 83.43 83.50
C ALA A 196 2.81 82.63 82.73
N GLN A 197 1.54 82.73 83.14
CA GLN A 197 0.42 82.11 82.42
C GLN A 197 0.25 82.68 81.00
N LEU A 198 0.32 84.00 80.84
CA LEU A 198 0.23 84.65 79.51
C LEU A 198 1.42 84.29 78.61
N ASN A 199 2.62 84.20 79.16
CA ASN A 199 3.80 83.77 78.40
C ASN A 199 3.69 82.30 77.99
N HIS A 200 3.16 81.45 78.87
CA HIS A 200 2.89 80.06 78.56
C HIS A 200 1.84 79.92 77.46
N THR A 201 0.72 80.65 77.53
CA THR A 201 -0.31 80.61 76.48
C THR A 201 0.21 81.17 75.15
N LEU A 202 1.02 82.23 75.17
CA LEU A 202 1.68 82.76 73.98
C LEU A 202 2.63 81.71 73.37
N SER A 203 3.44 81.05 74.21
CA SER A 203 4.32 79.96 73.77
C SER A 203 3.51 78.81 73.16
N LEU A 204 2.40 78.41 73.78
CA LEU A 204 1.53 77.35 73.27
C LEU A 204 0.94 77.73 71.91
N LEU A 205 0.37 78.93 71.79
CA LEU A 205 -0.16 79.44 70.51
C LEU A 205 0.93 79.57 69.44
N SER A 206 2.17 79.91 69.82
CA SER A 206 3.31 79.94 68.88
C SER A 206 3.64 78.54 68.37
N THR A 207 3.74 77.54 69.26
CA THR A 207 4.00 76.16 68.86
C THR A 207 2.86 75.57 68.02
N GLU A 208 1.61 75.91 68.32
CA GLU A 208 0.45 75.52 67.53
C GLU A 208 0.50 76.15 66.13
N ARG A 209 0.81 77.45 66.04
CA ARG A 209 1.00 78.14 64.76
C ARG A 209 2.10 77.50 63.92
N GLU A 210 3.24 77.18 64.51
CA GLU A 210 4.35 76.50 63.82
C GLU A 210 3.93 75.10 63.35
N THR A 211 3.19 74.36 64.18
CA THR A 211 2.66 73.03 63.86
C THR A 211 1.69 73.10 62.69
N LEU A 212 0.70 74.00 62.72
CA LEU A 212 -0.26 74.19 61.63
C LEU A 212 0.44 74.64 60.34
N GLN A 213 1.42 75.53 60.44
CA GLN A 213 2.19 75.97 59.27
C GLN A 213 3.02 74.81 58.67
N SER A 214 3.56 73.92 59.51
CA SER A 214 4.25 72.71 59.06
C SER A 214 3.29 71.73 58.37
N GLN A 215 2.08 71.53 58.93
CA GLN A 215 1.03 70.69 58.36
C GLN A 215 0.58 71.23 57.00
N ILE A 216 0.32 72.54 56.86
CA ILE A 216 -0.04 73.16 55.58
C ILE A 216 1.05 72.93 54.52
N LYS A 217 2.33 73.06 54.90
CA LYS A 217 3.45 72.79 53.98
C LYS A 217 3.52 71.31 53.60
N SER A 218 3.28 70.40 54.55
CA SER A 218 3.25 68.95 54.31
C SER A 218 2.12 68.56 53.35
N VAL A 219 0.89 68.99 53.64
CA VAL A 219 -0.29 68.72 52.81
C VAL A 219 -0.11 69.26 51.38
N ARG A 220 0.49 70.46 51.22
CA ARG A 220 0.80 70.99 49.88
C ARG A 220 1.79 70.12 49.11
N ARG A 221 2.86 69.64 49.78
CA ARG A 221 3.85 68.75 49.16
C ARG A 221 3.25 67.38 48.83
N GLU A 222 2.43 66.84 49.72
CA GLU A 222 1.73 65.57 49.53
C GLU A 222 0.73 65.66 48.38
N GLY A 223 -0.05 66.75 48.29
CA GLY A 223 -0.95 67.01 47.17
C GLY A 223 -0.22 67.07 45.83
N GLN A 224 0.91 67.78 45.75
CA GLN A 224 1.73 67.82 44.53
C GLN A 224 2.28 66.44 44.15
N LYS A 225 2.69 65.64 45.14
CA LYS A 225 3.17 64.27 44.92
C LYS A 225 2.03 63.36 44.41
N ALA A 226 0.83 63.48 44.99
CA ALA A 226 -0.35 62.76 44.56
C ALA A 226 -0.76 63.13 43.12
N ASP A 227 -0.77 64.43 42.78
CA ASP A 227 -1.06 64.90 41.43
C ASP A 227 -0.05 64.39 40.39
N ALA A 228 1.24 64.39 40.74
CA ALA A 228 2.28 63.83 39.88
C ALA A 228 2.09 62.31 39.70
N ALA A 229 1.73 61.58 40.76
CA ALA A 229 1.44 60.15 40.70
C ALA A 229 0.23 59.87 39.78
N LEU A 230 -0.89 60.59 39.96
CA LEU A 230 -2.09 60.44 39.13
C LEU A 230 -1.81 60.74 37.65
N LYS A 231 -1.02 61.78 37.34
CA LYS A 231 -0.61 62.07 35.96
C LYS A 231 0.19 60.92 35.35
N SER A 232 1.15 60.35 36.10
CA SER A 232 1.95 59.22 35.63
C SER A 232 1.10 57.95 35.42
N GLU A 233 0.09 57.73 36.26
CA GLU A 233 -0.85 56.63 36.13
C GLU A 233 -1.76 56.80 34.91
N ILE A 234 -2.29 58.01 34.67
CA ILE A 234 -3.08 58.32 33.47
C ILE A 234 -2.25 58.07 32.20
N GLU A 235 -0.98 58.48 32.17
CA GLU A 235 -0.10 58.20 31.04
C GLU A 235 0.21 56.71 30.86
N ALA A 236 0.39 55.98 31.96
CA ALA A 236 0.58 54.53 31.93
C ALA A 236 -0.67 53.82 31.39
N LEU A 237 -1.86 54.21 31.85
CA LEU A 237 -3.14 53.68 31.38
C LEU A 237 -3.40 54.03 29.91
N LYS A 238 -3.07 55.25 29.46
CA LYS A 238 -3.14 55.63 28.04
C LYS A 238 -2.23 54.75 27.18
N ARG A 239 -0.97 54.58 27.58
CA ARG A 239 -0.02 53.69 26.87
C ARG A 239 -0.48 52.23 26.86
N ALA A 240 -1.05 51.75 27.96
CA ALA A 240 -1.62 50.40 28.03
C ALA A 240 -2.84 50.23 27.11
N SER A 241 -3.74 51.23 27.09
CA SER A 241 -4.93 51.26 26.22
C SER A 241 -4.56 51.26 24.74
N GLU A 242 -3.60 52.10 24.32
CA GLU A 242 -3.14 52.16 22.93
C GLU A 242 -2.49 50.82 22.50
N LYS A 243 -1.68 50.22 23.38
CA LYS A 243 -1.11 48.89 23.14
C LYS A 243 -2.19 47.81 23.00
N HIS A 244 -3.26 47.90 23.80
CA HIS A 244 -4.38 46.95 23.74
C HIS A 244 -5.17 47.10 22.44
N SER A 245 -5.45 48.32 22.00
CA SER A 245 -6.12 48.60 20.71
C SER A 245 -5.37 47.99 19.52
N ALA A 246 -4.03 48.12 19.50
CA ALA A 246 -3.20 47.50 18.47
C ALA A 246 -3.25 45.96 18.51
N ALA A 247 -3.31 45.36 19.71
CA ALA A 247 -3.44 43.91 19.86
C ALA A 247 -4.83 43.41 19.42
N GLU A 248 -5.89 44.15 19.73
CA GLU A 248 -7.26 43.86 19.31
C GLU A 248 -7.40 43.91 17.79
N GLY A 249 -6.78 44.89 17.12
CA GLY A 249 -6.72 44.95 15.66
C GLY A 249 -6.12 43.69 15.03
N ARG A 250 -5.00 43.19 15.57
CA ARG A 250 -4.39 41.93 15.10
C ARG A 250 -5.27 40.71 15.39
N ALA A 251 -5.93 40.67 16.55
CA ALA A 251 -6.85 39.60 16.89
C ALA A 251 -8.04 39.55 15.91
N LYS A 252 -8.63 40.69 15.57
CA LYS A 252 -9.69 40.80 14.56
C LYS A 252 -9.23 40.34 13.18
N GLN A 253 -8.04 40.74 12.73
CA GLN A 253 -7.47 40.25 11.48
C GLN A 253 -7.28 38.73 11.48
N LYS A 254 -6.79 38.16 12.58
CA LYS A 254 -6.65 36.70 12.71
C LYS A 254 -8.01 36.00 12.65
N ILE A 255 -9.05 36.55 13.30
CA ILE A 255 -10.41 36.01 13.23
C ILE A 255 -10.93 36.04 11.78
N LEU A 256 -10.76 37.16 11.06
CA LEU A 256 -11.19 37.27 9.65
C LEU A 256 -10.43 36.28 8.75
N ALA A 257 -9.13 36.13 8.93
CA ALA A 257 -8.33 35.16 8.17
C ALA A 257 -8.79 33.71 8.45
N LEU A 258 -9.10 33.38 9.70
CA LEU A 258 -9.64 32.08 10.07
C LEU A 258 -11.04 31.86 9.48
N GLN A 259 -11.92 32.86 9.50
CA GLN A 259 -13.23 32.79 8.85
C GLN A 259 -13.11 32.54 7.35
N GLU A 260 -12.17 33.21 6.67
CA GLU A 260 -11.93 33.00 5.24
C GLU A 260 -11.32 31.62 4.96
N ALA A 261 -10.42 31.13 5.81
CA ALA A 261 -9.89 29.77 5.73
C ALA A 261 -10.99 28.71 5.90
N VAL A 262 -11.89 28.88 6.87
CA VAL A 262 -13.06 28.00 7.06
C VAL A 262 -13.97 28.04 5.84
N LYS A 263 -14.25 29.22 5.28
CA LYS A 263 -15.06 29.35 4.06
C LYS A 263 -14.43 28.63 2.86
N ARG A 264 -13.11 28.74 2.69
CA ARG A 264 -12.38 28.01 1.64
C ARG A 264 -12.40 26.50 1.85
N ALA A 265 -12.21 26.05 3.09
CA ALA A 265 -12.28 24.62 3.43
C ALA A 265 -13.67 24.04 3.18
N GLN A 266 -14.73 24.77 3.56
CA GLN A 266 -16.12 24.36 3.29
C GLN A 266 -16.44 24.32 1.78
N ALA A 267 -15.94 25.29 1.00
CA ALA A 267 -16.09 25.25 -0.45
C ALA A 267 -15.37 24.04 -1.06
N GLY A 268 -14.16 23.73 -0.61
CA GLY A 268 -13.42 22.53 -1.00
C GLY A 268 -14.18 21.24 -0.66
N ALA A 269 -14.71 21.14 0.57
CA ALA A 269 -15.50 19.99 1.00
C ALA A 269 -16.73 19.75 0.11
N ARG A 270 -17.47 20.81 -0.25
CA ARG A 270 -18.61 20.70 -1.17
C ARG A 270 -18.22 20.21 -2.54
N THR A 271 -17.11 20.70 -3.11
CA THR A 271 -16.64 20.21 -4.42
C THR A 271 -16.24 18.74 -4.38
N THR A 272 -15.66 18.26 -3.28
CA THR A 272 -15.35 16.84 -3.12
C THR A 272 -16.60 15.98 -2.91
N GLU A 273 -17.62 16.50 -2.21
CA GLU A 273 -18.92 15.84 -2.06
C GLU A 273 -19.65 15.73 -3.40
N GLU A 274 -19.63 16.77 -4.23
CA GLU A 274 -20.20 16.76 -5.59
C GLU A 274 -19.53 15.72 -6.49
N GLN A 275 -18.19 15.61 -6.43
CA GLN A 275 -17.44 14.58 -7.16
C GLN A 275 -17.77 13.17 -6.67
N LEU A 276 -17.90 13.00 -5.34
CA LEU A 276 -18.27 11.73 -4.75
C LEU A 276 -19.69 11.32 -5.17
N ALA A 277 -20.64 12.26 -5.16
CA ALA A 277 -22.00 12.01 -5.65
C ALA A 277 -22.04 11.64 -7.14
N GLU A 278 -21.20 12.28 -7.98
CA GLU A 278 -21.07 11.91 -9.38
C GLU A 278 -20.52 10.47 -9.54
N ILE A 279 -19.50 10.10 -8.78
CA ILE A 279 -18.94 8.74 -8.79
C ILE A 279 -19.99 7.72 -8.32
N GLU A 280 -20.68 7.99 -7.21
CA GLU A 280 -21.73 7.13 -6.67
C GLU A 280 -22.88 6.95 -7.67
N SER A 281 -23.24 8.00 -8.42
CA SER A 281 -24.27 7.92 -9.46
C SER A 281 -23.86 7.03 -10.65
N ARG A 282 -22.55 6.98 -10.98
CA ARG A 282 -22.00 6.18 -12.10
C ARG A 282 -21.75 4.72 -11.72
N LEU A 283 -21.50 4.45 -10.44
CA LEU A 283 -21.24 3.10 -9.91
C LEU A 283 -22.30 2.05 -10.30
N PRO A 284 -23.62 2.27 -10.14
CA PRO A 284 -24.62 1.24 -10.48
C PRO A 284 -24.64 0.91 -11.98
N ALA A 285 -24.38 1.89 -12.85
CA ALA A 285 -24.31 1.66 -14.29
C ALA A 285 -23.12 0.77 -14.67
N LEU A 286 -21.94 1.04 -14.08
CA LEU A 286 -20.74 0.23 -14.29
C LEU A 286 -20.89 -1.19 -13.73
N VAL A 287 -21.54 -1.35 -12.57
CA VAL A 287 -21.86 -2.68 -12.02
C VAL A 287 -22.75 -3.47 -12.96
N LYS A 288 -23.80 -2.84 -13.50
CA LYS A 288 -24.69 -3.47 -14.48
C LYS A 288 -23.95 -3.87 -15.76
N GLU A 289 -23.11 -2.99 -16.30
CA GLU A 289 -22.30 -3.31 -17.48
C GLU A 289 -21.35 -4.50 -17.22
N ARG A 290 -20.72 -4.52 -16.03
CA ARG A 290 -19.85 -5.61 -15.60
C ARG A 290 -20.61 -6.94 -15.49
N GLU A 291 -21.83 -6.93 -14.94
CA GLU A 291 -22.70 -8.10 -14.87
C GLU A 291 -23.13 -8.60 -16.27
N GLU A 292 -23.50 -7.68 -17.18
CA GLU A 292 -23.88 -8.01 -18.56
C GLU A 292 -22.70 -8.65 -19.32
N LYS A 293 -21.49 -8.10 -19.18
CA LYS A 293 -20.27 -8.64 -19.79
C LYS A 293 -19.87 -9.99 -19.18
N GLU A 294 -20.01 -10.15 -17.87
CA GLU A 294 -19.77 -11.44 -17.21
C GLU A 294 -20.76 -12.52 -17.73
N ALA A 295 -22.04 -12.18 -17.86
CA ALA A 295 -23.04 -13.07 -18.43
C ALA A 295 -22.74 -13.45 -19.88
N GLU A 296 -22.28 -12.49 -20.69
CA GLU A 296 -21.84 -12.76 -22.06
C GLU A 296 -20.61 -13.69 -22.10
N CYS A 297 -19.60 -13.47 -21.26
CA CYS A 297 -18.45 -14.34 -21.13
C CYS A 297 -18.85 -15.76 -20.74
N VAL A 298 -19.78 -15.92 -19.79
CA VAL A 298 -20.30 -17.23 -19.39
C VAL A 298 -21.02 -17.91 -20.56
N ARG A 299 -21.82 -17.17 -21.33
CA ARG A 299 -22.50 -17.70 -22.53
C ARG A 299 -21.51 -18.18 -23.59
N VAL A 300 -20.50 -17.36 -23.90
CA VAL A 300 -19.46 -17.71 -24.90
C VAL A 300 -18.64 -18.91 -24.43
N LYS A 301 -18.29 -19.01 -23.14
CA LYS A 301 -17.59 -20.18 -22.58
C LYS A 301 -18.40 -21.46 -22.73
N LYS A 302 -19.70 -21.44 -22.41
CA LYS A 302 -20.60 -22.59 -22.58
C LYS A 302 -20.68 -23.03 -24.04
N GLU A 303 -20.78 -22.07 -24.96
CA GLU A 303 -20.84 -22.35 -26.39
C GLU A 303 -19.52 -22.92 -26.93
N ALA A 304 -18.39 -22.36 -26.50
CA ALA A 304 -17.07 -22.90 -26.84
C ALA A 304 -16.88 -24.34 -26.32
N GLU A 305 -17.35 -24.64 -25.10
CA GLU A 305 -17.32 -26.00 -24.54
C GLU A 305 -18.21 -26.96 -25.33
N ARG A 306 -19.40 -26.52 -25.77
CA ARG A 306 -20.29 -27.30 -26.64
C ARG A 306 -19.62 -27.65 -27.96
N VAL A 307 -19.04 -26.66 -28.64
CA VAL A 307 -18.32 -26.87 -29.90
C VAL A 307 -17.10 -27.77 -29.71
N ARG A 308 -16.37 -27.63 -28.59
CA ARG A 308 -15.24 -28.51 -28.28
C ARG A 308 -15.68 -29.97 -28.13
N LYS A 309 -16.75 -30.23 -27.37
CA LYS A 309 -17.33 -31.57 -27.21
C LYS A 309 -17.83 -32.16 -28.53
N GLU A 310 -18.45 -31.35 -29.39
CA GLU A 310 -18.86 -31.78 -30.72
C GLU A 310 -17.67 -32.17 -31.60
N ARG A 311 -16.59 -31.38 -31.60
CA ARG A 311 -15.34 -31.69 -32.30
C ARG A 311 -14.68 -32.96 -31.77
N GLU A 312 -14.60 -33.13 -30.45
CA GLU A 312 -14.07 -34.35 -29.81
C GLU A 312 -14.88 -35.59 -30.22
N CYS A 313 -16.21 -35.49 -30.28
CA CYS A 313 -17.08 -36.60 -30.71
C CYS A 313 -16.90 -36.96 -32.19
N VAL A 314 -16.76 -35.98 -33.08
CA VAL A 314 -16.47 -36.23 -34.51
C VAL A 314 -15.09 -36.86 -34.68
N ASN A 315 -14.07 -36.29 -34.04
CA ASN A 315 -12.71 -36.83 -34.08
C ASN A 315 -12.65 -38.27 -33.58
N GLU A 316 -13.39 -38.61 -32.52
CA GLU A 316 -13.46 -39.96 -31.97
C GLU A 316 -14.14 -40.95 -32.93
N LYS A 317 -15.19 -40.51 -33.66
CA LYS A 317 -15.83 -41.33 -34.70
C LYS A 317 -14.89 -41.57 -35.88
N ASP A 318 -14.17 -40.54 -36.31
CA ASP A 318 -13.21 -40.64 -37.40
C ASP A 318 -12.01 -41.51 -37.02
N LYS A 319 -11.51 -41.38 -35.79
CA LYS A 319 -10.49 -42.27 -35.23
C LYS A 319 -10.93 -43.73 -35.26
N LYS A 320 -12.15 -44.02 -34.78
CA LYS A 320 -12.73 -45.37 -34.85
C LYS A 320 -12.87 -45.89 -36.28
N ARG A 321 -13.24 -45.03 -37.23
CA ARG A 321 -13.33 -45.39 -38.66
C ARG A 321 -11.95 -45.71 -39.24
N LEU A 322 -10.94 -44.89 -38.94
CA LEU A 322 -9.56 -45.10 -39.37
C LEU A 322 -8.98 -46.39 -38.77
N GLU A 323 -9.25 -46.67 -37.49
CA GLU A 323 -8.83 -47.92 -36.84
C GLU A 323 -9.47 -49.16 -37.50
N ARG A 324 -10.75 -49.11 -37.87
CA ARG A 324 -11.40 -50.17 -38.65
C ARG A 324 -10.74 -50.38 -40.00
N LEU A 325 -10.56 -49.32 -40.79
CA LEU A 325 -9.90 -49.41 -42.10
C LEU A 325 -8.45 -49.92 -41.97
N ARG A 326 -7.72 -49.51 -40.92
CA ARG A 326 -6.38 -50.02 -40.63
C ARG A 326 -6.38 -51.50 -40.32
N SER A 327 -7.36 -51.98 -39.54
CA SER A 327 -7.52 -53.41 -39.26
C SER A 327 -7.84 -54.21 -40.53
N GLU A 328 -8.68 -53.69 -41.42
CA GLU A 328 -9.00 -54.30 -42.71
C GLU A 328 -7.77 -54.36 -43.64
N LEU A 329 -7.01 -53.26 -43.73
CA LEU A 329 -5.75 -53.23 -44.47
C LEU A 329 -4.75 -54.24 -43.92
N SER A 330 -4.65 -54.40 -42.60
CA SER A 330 -3.79 -55.43 -41.98
C SER A 330 -4.22 -56.85 -42.38
N VAL A 331 -5.53 -57.13 -42.42
CA VAL A 331 -6.06 -58.43 -42.85
C VAL A 331 -5.78 -58.68 -44.33
N LEU A 332 -5.99 -57.69 -45.20
CA LEU A 332 -5.69 -57.78 -46.63
C LEU A 332 -4.19 -57.94 -46.89
N SER A 333 -3.34 -57.22 -46.15
CA SER A 333 -1.88 -57.34 -46.21
C SER A 333 -1.43 -58.76 -45.85
N HIS A 334 -1.95 -59.34 -44.77
CA HIS A 334 -1.64 -60.72 -44.40
C HIS A 334 -2.15 -61.77 -45.42
N LYS A 335 -3.29 -61.51 -46.07
CA LYS A 335 -3.78 -62.35 -47.19
C LYS A 335 -2.86 -62.25 -48.40
N LEU A 336 -2.40 -61.05 -48.76
CA LEU A 336 -1.43 -60.84 -49.83
C LEU A 336 -0.11 -61.56 -49.52
N GLU A 337 0.39 -61.44 -48.30
CA GLU A 337 1.60 -62.14 -47.84
C GLU A 337 1.45 -63.67 -47.95
N LYS A 338 0.29 -64.21 -47.56
CA LYS A 338 -0.03 -65.64 -47.75
C LYS A 338 -0.09 -66.07 -49.21
N LEU A 339 -0.73 -65.27 -50.08
CA LEU A 339 -0.78 -65.56 -51.52
C LEU A 339 0.60 -65.43 -52.17
N ASN A 340 1.38 -64.45 -51.75
CA ASN A 340 2.75 -64.26 -52.22
C ASN A 340 3.65 -65.43 -51.79
N GLY A 341 3.57 -65.87 -50.53
CA GLY A 341 4.29 -67.06 -50.07
C GLY A 341 3.84 -68.35 -50.76
N LYS A 342 2.58 -68.45 -51.22
CA LYS A 342 2.13 -69.57 -52.08
C LYS A 342 2.70 -69.45 -53.49
N ARG A 343 2.66 -68.25 -54.09
CA ARG A 343 3.28 -67.96 -55.38
C ARG A 343 4.76 -68.30 -55.36
N GLU A 344 5.50 -67.83 -54.37
CA GLU A 344 6.93 -68.08 -54.21
C GLU A 344 7.23 -69.58 -54.05
N LYS A 345 6.38 -70.35 -53.36
CA LYS A 345 6.51 -71.81 -53.33
C LYS A 345 6.24 -72.44 -54.69
N THR A 346 5.17 -72.06 -55.39
CA THR A 346 4.87 -72.61 -56.70
C THR A 346 5.95 -72.26 -57.73
N GLU A 347 6.46 -71.02 -57.71
CA GLU A 347 7.52 -70.54 -58.60
C GLU A 347 8.88 -71.15 -58.23
N GLY A 348 9.21 -71.21 -56.94
CA GLY A 348 10.54 -71.61 -56.47
C GLY A 348 10.74 -73.12 -56.25
N THR A 349 9.69 -73.91 -56.01
CA THR A 349 9.83 -75.37 -55.82
C THR A 349 9.19 -76.14 -56.95
N ILE A 350 7.90 -75.93 -57.22
CA ILE A 350 7.15 -76.75 -58.16
C ILE A 350 7.57 -76.45 -59.61
N LEU A 351 7.73 -75.17 -59.96
CA LEU A 351 8.11 -74.78 -61.32
C LEU A 351 9.55 -75.22 -61.63
N LEU A 352 10.49 -75.07 -60.69
CA LEU A 352 11.85 -75.60 -60.84
C LEU A 352 11.89 -77.13 -60.95
N ASP A 353 11.13 -77.85 -60.12
CA ASP A 353 11.05 -79.32 -60.16
C ASP A 353 10.43 -79.81 -61.49
N LEU A 354 9.38 -79.12 -61.98
CA LEU A 354 8.80 -79.40 -63.29
C LEU A 354 9.77 -79.05 -64.43
N GLU A 355 10.51 -77.94 -64.36
CA GLU A 355 11.55 -77.59 -65.33
C GLU A 355 12.67 -78.64 -65.35
N GLU A 356 13.06 -79.16 -64.18
CA GLU A 356 14.04 -80.24 -64.07
C GLU A 356 13.51 -81.56 -64.65
N GLN A 357 12.26 -81.93 -64.37
CA GLN A 357 11.61 -83.08 -65.01
C GLN A 357 11.47 -82.92 -66.53
N LEU A 358 11.14 -81.72 -67.00
CA LEU A 358 11.06 -81.42 -68.44
C LEU A 358 12.45 -81.50 -69.08
N LYS A 359 13.50 -81.11 -68.35
CA LYS A 359 14.89 -81.26 -68.79
C LYS A 359 15.30 -82.73 -68.80
N GLN A 360 14.96 -83.50 -67.78
CA GLN A 360 15.22 -84.95 -67.69
C GLN A 360 14.53 -85.70 -68.84
N THR A 361 13.24 -85.47 -69.04
CA THR A 361 12.49 -86.06 -70.17
C THR A 361 13.01 -85.60 -71.53
N ARG A 362 13.48 -84.35 -71.66
CA ARG A 362 14.21 -83.92 -72.88
C ARG A 362 15.50 -84.68 -73.08
N THR A 363 16.30 -84.87 -72.03
CA THR A 363 17.55 -85.63 -72.15
C THR A 363 17.31 -87.12 -72.39
N GLU A 364 16.23 -87.67 -71.86
CA GLU A 364 15.78 -89.04 -72.15
C GLU A 364 15.28 -89.15 -73.60
N LEU A 365 14.52 -88.17 -74.09
CA LEU A 365 14.14 -88.11 -75.51
C LEU A 365 15.36 -87.94 -76.41
N GLU A 366 16.32 -87.09 -76.03
CA GLU A 366 17.55 -86.91 -76.80
C GLU A 366 18.43 -88.18 -76.75
N SER A 367 18.42 -88.93 -75.64
CA SER A 367 19.12 -90.21 -75.57
C SER A 367 18.39 -91.29 -76.36
N VAL A 368 17.06 -91.34 -76.33
CA VAL A 368 16.25 -92.26 -77.14
C VAL A 368 16.36 -91.90 -78.62
N GLU A 369 16.37 -90.62 -78.99
CA GLU A 369 16.59 -90.15 -80.35
C GLU A 369 18.02 -90.47 -80.79
N LYS A 370 19.04 -90.34 -79.91
CA LYS A 370 20.40 -90.82 -80.20
C LYS A 370 20.51 -92.33 -80.29
N GLU A 371 19.78 -93.09 -79.47
CA GLU A 371 19.72 -94.55 -79.55
C GLU A 371 18.95 -94.99 -80.79
N GLU A 372 17.86 -94.30 -81.17
CA GLU A 372 17.14 -94.49 -82.42
C GLU A 372 17.99 -94.05 -83.60
N GLU A 373 18.78 -92.98 -83.51
CA GLU A 373 19.77 -92.59 -84.52
C GLU A 373 20.92 -93.58 -84.55
N GLU A 374 21.35 -94.19 -83.44
CA GLU A 374 22.41 -95.18 -83.38
C GLU A 374 21.92 -96.52 -83.94
N LEU A 375 20.69 -96.93 -83.62
CA LEU A 375 19.99 -98.06 -84.23
C LEU A 375 19.64 -97.78 -85.69
N ALA A 376 19.27 -96.55 -86.05
CA ALA A 376 19.06 -96.12 -87.42
C ALA A 376 20.40 -95.96 -88.14
N ILE A 377 21.53 -95.68 -87.50
CA ILE A 377 22.86 -95.70 -88.11
C ILE A 377 23.34 -97.14 -88.25
N GLU A 378 22.98 -98.04 -87.32
CA GLU A 378 23.22 -99.50 -87.42
C GLU A 378 22.31 -100.14 -88.49
N GLU A 379 21.10 -99.62 -88.70
CA GLU A 379 20.13 -100.02 -89.73
C GLU A 379 20.37 -99.31 -91.10
N LEU A 380 20.82 -98.04 -91.12
CA LEU A 380 21.19 -97.26 -92.33
C LEU A 380 22.65 -97.46 -92.76
N ALA A 381 23.51 -98.09 -91.95
CA ALA A 381 24.75 -98.70 -92.44
C ALA A 381 24.48 -99.91 -93.36
N SER A 382 23.22 -100.36 -93.47
CA SER A 382 22.78 -101.45 -94.35
C SER A 382 22.00 -101.02 -95.61
N VAL A 383 21.39 -99.83 -95.72
CA VAL A 383 20.71 -99.40 -96.97
C VAL A 383 20.69 -97.87 -97.17
N SER A 384 21.48 -97.42 -98.16
CA SER A 384 21.30 -96.27 -99.07
C SER A 384 20.24 -95.18 -98.77
N GLY A 385 20.70 -93.94 -98.61
CA GLY A 385 20.54 -92.88 -99.64
C GLY A 385 19.27 -92.01 -99.71
N ILE A 386 19.53 -90.71 -99.89
CA ILE A 386 18.73 -89.67 -100.60
C ILE A 386 17.61 -88.94 -99.84
N GLY A 387 17.84 -87.63 -99.60
CA GLY A 387 16.97 -86.58 -100.19
C GLY A 387 16.28 -85.56 -99.27
N ILE A 388 16.43 -84.27 -99.63
CA ILE A 388 15.36 -83.22 -99.79
C ILE A 388 14.57 -82.86 -98.50
N GLY A 389 14.47 -81.63 -97.98
CA GLY A 389 14.26 -80.30 -98.58
C GLY A 389 13.07 -79.61 -97.85
N GLY A 390 12.99 -78.27 -97.87
CA GLY A 390 11.79 -77.47 -97.56
C GLY A 390 11.88 -76.64 -96.26
N GLN A 391 11.80 -75.29 -96.29
CA GLN A 391 10.58 -74.44 -96.45
C GLN A 391 9.58 -74.68 -95.29
N GLU A 392 8.98 -73.71 -94.59
CA GLU A 392 8.66 -72.31 -94.86
C GLU A 392 7.80 -71.77 -93.69
N TYR A 393 7.48 -70.46 -93.69
CA TYR A 393 6.27 -69.84 -93.07
C TYR A 393 6.23 -69.76 -91.51
N SER A 394 5.65 -68.76 -90.82
CA SER A 394 4.75 -67.65 -91.19
C SER A 394 4.22 -66.91 -89.94
N LEU A 395 3.78 -65.65 -90.14
CA LEU A 395 2.69 -64.89 -89.49
C LEU A 395 2.74 -64.54 -87.99
N GLN A 396 2.79 -63.25 -87.61
CA GLN A 396 1.69 -62.25 -87.45
C GLN A 396 1.18 -62.11 -86.01
N GLY A 397 0.94 -60.85 -85.62
CA GLY A 397 -0.12 -60.46 -84.69
C GLY A 397 0.34 -59.65 -83.48
N PHE A 398 0.19 -58.32 -83.48
CA PHE A 398 -1.01 -57.53 -83.17
C PHE A 398 -1.08 -57.03 -81.70
N SER A 399 -0.90 -55.70 -81.58
CA SER A 399 -1.86 -54.74 -80.99
C SER A 399 -2.09 -54.56 -79.47
N ARG A 400 -2.09 -53.25 -79.12
CA ARG A 400 -2.91 -52.48 -78.14
C ARG A 400 -2.39 -52.23 -76.72
N ARG A 401 -2.28 -50.93 -76.39
CA ARG A 401 -2.93 -50.20 -75.26
C ARG A 401 -2.83 -48.68 -75.55
N ARG A 402 -3.90 -47.96 -75.91
CA ARG A 402 -5.03 -47.37 -75.16
C ARG A 402 -4.65 -46.16 -74.25
N ALA A 403 -4.87 -44.95 -74.78
CA ALA A 403 -5.73 -43.85 -74.28
C ALA A 403 -6.47 -44.05 -72.93
N ASN A 404 -6.89 -43.06 -72.12
CA ASN A 404 -6.90 -41.58 -72.09
C ASN A 404 -7.71 -41.15 -70.82
N THR A 405 -7.65 -39.85 -70.46
CA THR A 405 -8.51 -39.02 -69.55
C THR A 405 -8.63 -39.40 -68.07
N GLY A 406 -8.57 -38.50 -67.09
CA GLY A 406 -8.63 -37.03 -67.05
C GLY A 406 -9.11 -36.60 -65.65
N GLY A 407 -8.88 -35.35 -65.23
CA GLY A 407 -9.70 -34.72 -64.19
C GLY A 407 -9.01 -33.92 -63.08
N ALA A 408 -9.17 -32.60 -63.18
CA ALA A 408 -9.49 -31.65 -62.09
C ALA A 408 -8.42 -31.16 -61.10
N SER A 409 -8.03 -29.91 -61.38
CA SER A 409 -7.69 -28.79 -60.49
C SER A 409 -8.03 -28.87 -59.00
N SER A 410 -7.13 -28.40 -58.14
CA SER A 410 -7.37 -27.21 -57.31
C SER A 410 -6.08 -26.72 -56.63
N ASN A 411 -5.92 -25.38 -56.64
CA ASN A 411 -4.84 -24.59 -56.05
C ASN A 411 -4.72 -24.79 -54.52
N PRO A 412 -3.50 -24.70 -53.96
CA PRO A 412 -3.31 -24.27 -52.58
C PRO A 412 -3.22 -22.74 -52.52
N GLY A 413 -4.20 -22.09 -51.88
CA GLY A 413 -4.11 -20.67 -51.51
C GLY A 413 -3.33 -20.47 -50.20
N PRO A 414 -2.69 -19.31 -49.99
CA PRO A 414 -1.85 -19.06 -48.82
C PRO A 414 -2.68 -18.64 -47.60
N ILE A 415 -2.17 -19.04 -46.44
CA ILE A 415 -2.68 -18.81 -45.09
C ILE A 415 -2.56 -17.32 -44.73
N GLY A 416 -3.69 -16.68 -44.45
CA GLY A 416 -3.76 -15.32 -43.92
C GLY A 416 -3.73 -15.30 -42.39
N ARG A 417 -2.82 -14.50 -41.83
CA ARG A 417 -2.76 -14.09 -40.41
C ARG A 417 -3.99 -13.25 -40.01
N PRO A 418 -4.49 -13.35 -38.77
CA PRO A 418 -5.34 -12.33 -38.19
C PRO A 418 -4.51 -11.21 -37.51
N GLN A 419 -4.88 -9.95 -37.77
CA GLN A 419 -4.53 -8.81 -36.93
C GLN A 419 -5.42 -8.83 -35.66
N ARG A 420 -4.80 -8.63 -34.50
CA ARG A 420 -5.50 -8.29 -33.25
C ARG A 420 -5.79 -6.79 -33.21
N ALA A 421 -6.96 -6.47 -32.68
CA ALA A 421 -7.40 -5.14 -32.28
C ALA A 421 -6.83 -4.75 -30.91
#